data_AF-A0A2V9QQP0-F1
#
_entry.id   AF-A0A2V9QQP0-F1
#
_cell.length_a   1.000
_cell.length_b   1.000
_cell.length_c   1.000
_cell.angle_alpha   90.00
_cell.angle_beta   90.00
_cell.angle_gamma   90.00
#
_symmetry.space_group_name_H-M   'P 1'
#
loop_
_entity.id
_entity.type
_entity.pdbx_description
1 polymer ?
#
loop_
_entity_poly.entity_id
_entity_poly.type
_entity_poly.pdbx_seq_one_letter_code
_entity_poly.pdbx_strand_id
1 'polypeptide(L)'
;LRTLSGGSEFVAYLDAVGDIDGQHCLIDWKTTTSRYSTEPEGLLSLDPQLICYSWISGIPEVALVVFVRKHAPEIQYLRATISKEQRQEFELLVETTIDQIEAAQFASHSGIRFPQNGCVSCPHLGLCLNNQPLVDTNLVRKAGASDLDWLDELGDLDWLDELVD
;
A
#
# COMPACT_ATOMS: atom_id res chain seq x y z
N LEU A 1 -7.16 12.67 9.46
CA LEU A 1 -7.27 11.64 10.51
C LEU A 1 -8.72 11.20 10.59
N ARG A 2 -8.98 9.89 10.76
CA ARG A 2 -10.32 9.34 10.88
C ARG A 2 -10.33 8.25 11.95
N THR A 3 -11.29 8.33 12.87
CA THR A 3 -11.50 7.31 13.90
C THR A 3 -12.19 6.09 13.29
N LEU A 4 -11.70 4.91 13.63
CA LEU A 4 -12.22 3.63 13.17
C LEU A 4 -13.14 2.98 14.20
N SER A 5 -13.89 1.96 13.79
CA SER A 5 -14.85 1.23 14.64
C SER A 5 -14.22 0.64 15.90
N GLY A 6 -12.97 0.16 15.83
CA GLY A 6 -12.19 -0.36 16.96
C GLY A 6 -11.56 0.71 17.88
N GLY A 7 -11.83 2.01 17.64
CA GLY A 7 -11.26 3.12 18.41
C GLY A 7 -9.84 3.55 17.98
N SER A 8 -9.20 2.78 17.11
CA SER A 8 -7.94 3.14 16.45
C SER A 8 -8.12 4.32 15.48
N GLU A 9 -7.01 4.97 15.12
CA GLU A 9 -7.01 6.11 14.21
C GLU A 9 -6.31 5.76 12.89
N PHE A 10 -6.99 6.02 11.76
CA PHE A 10 -6.35 6.03 10.46
C PHE A 10 -5.81 7.43 10.15
N VAL A 11 -4.52 7.49 9.83
CA VAL A 11 -3.80 8.74 9.53
C VAL A 11 -3.20 8.67 8.14
N ALA A 12 -3.46 9.69 7.33
CA ALA A 12 -2.85 9.89 6.03
C ALA A 12 -2.27 11.30 5.95
N TYR A 13 -1.12 11.42 5.28
CA TYR A 13 -0.53 12.68 4.91
C TYR A 13 -0.84 12.93 3.44
N LEU A 14 -1.47 14.07 3.16
CA LEU A 14 -1.76 14.50 1.82
C LEU A 14 -0.54 15.26 1.30
N ASP A 15 -0.11 14.94 0.08
CA ASP A 15 0.99 15.63 -0.60
C ASP A 15 0.69 17.12 -0.77
N ALA A 16 -0.47 17.45 -1.36
CA ALA A 16 -1.00 18.81 -1.40
C ALA A 16 -2.52 18.84 -1.63
N VAL A 17 -3.12 20.00 -1.31
CA VAL A 17 -4.48 20.39 -1.70
C VAL A 17 -4.37 21.73 -2.40
N GLY A 18 -4.94 21.87 -3.60
CA GLY A 18 -4.79 23.10 -4.38
C GLY A 18 -5.64 23.12 -5.65
N ASP A 19 -5.42 24.11 -6.50
CA ASP A 19 -6.15 24.28 -7.75
C ASP A 19 -5.29 23.89 -8.96
N ILE A 20 -5.81 23.02 -9.81
CA ILE A 20 -5.24 22.70 -11.13
C ILE A 20 -6.24 23.12 -12.20
N ASP A 21 -5.82 24.02 -13.09
CA ASP A 21 -6.66 24.58 -14.15
C ASP A 21 -8.00 25.15 -13.64
N GLY A 22 -7.98 25.76 -12.46
CA GLY A 22 -9.16 26.35 -11.81
C GLY A 22 -10.08 25.35 -11.10
N GLN A 23 -9.67 24.08 -10.97
CA GLN A 23 -10.41 23.07 -10.21
C GLN A 23 -9.67 22.69 -8.93
N HIS A 24 -10.34 22.87 -7.80
CA HIS A 24 -9.86 22.47 -6.49
C HIS A 24 -9.79 20.94 -6.38
N CYS A 25 -8.62 20.40 -6.08
CA CYS A 25 -8.39 18.97 -5.99
C CYS A 25 -7.28 18.61 -4.99
N LEU A 26 -7.24 17.32 -4.65
CA LEU A 26 -6.10 16.68 -3.99
C LEU A 26 -5.01 16.43 -5.02
N ILE A 27 -3.75 16.61 -4.64
CA ILE A 27 -2.61 16.47 -5.53
C ILE A 27 -1.62 15.47 -4.92
N ASP A 28 -1.23 14.46 -5.68
CA ASP A 28 -0.12 13.55 -5.37
C ASP A 28 1.05 13.81 -6.33
N TRP A 29 2.25 14.05 -5.81
CA TRP A 29 3.43 14.36 -6.63
C TRP A 29 4.27 13.10 -6.82
N LYS A 30 4.53 12.74 -8.08
CA LYS A 30 5.36 11.57 -8.41
C LYS A 30 6.54 11.94 -9.28
N THR A 31 7.65 11.24 -9.08
CA THR A 31 8.79 11.25 -10.00
C THR A 31 9.00 9.87 -10.58
N THR A 32 9.12 9.78 -11.90
CA THR A 32 9.27 8.50 -12.63
C THR A 32 10.24 8.67 -13.79
N THR A 33 10.75 7.57 -14.34
CA THR A 33 11.55 7.56 -15.58
C THR A 33 10.70 7.35 -16.84
N SER A 34 9.44 6.94 -16.69
CA SER A 34 8.51 6.70 -17.79
C SER A 34 7.12 7.25 -17.49
N ARG A 35 6.38 7.64 -18.54
CA ARG A 35 5.00 8.11 -18.41
C ARG A 35 4.10 7.03 -17.81
N TYR A 36 3.09 7.46 -17.08
CA TYR A 36 1.97 6.59 -16.74
C TYR A 36 1.06 6.42 -17.97
N SER A 37 0.48 5.23 -18.10
CA SER A 37 -0.56 4.97 -19.10
C SER A 37 -1.79 5.82 -18.82
N THR A 38 -2.38 6.39 -19.85
CA THR A 38 -3.70 7.03 -19.79
C THR A 38 -4.83 6.08 -20.17
N GLU A 39 -4.48 4.87 -20.61
CA GLU A 39 -5.40 3.82 -21.03
C GLU A 39 -5.35 2.63 -20.07
N PRO A 40 -6.48 1.97 -19.79
CA PRO A 40 -7.83 2.38 -20.19
C PRO A 40 -8.30 3.66 -19.47
N GLU A 41 -9.30 4.33 -20.03
CA GLU A 41 -9.98 5.44 -19.34
C GLU A 41 -10.40 5.04 -17.91
N GLY A 42 -10.23 5.95 -16.96
CA GLY A 42 -10.54 5.70 -15.55
C GLY A 42 -9.47 4.94 -14.79
N LEU A 43 -8.36 4.52 -15.40
CA LEU A 43 -7.29 3.81 -14.70
C LEU A 43 -6.79 4.54 -13.43
N LEU A 44 -6.68 5.88 -13.49
CA LEU A 44 -6.24 6.67 -12.35
C LEU A 44 -7.22 6.65 -11.17
N SER A 45 -8.53 6.53 -11.41
CA SER A 45 -9.51 6.49 -10.32
C SER A 45 -9.42 5.23 -9.48
N LEU A 46 -8.66 4.22 -9.96
CA LEU A 46 -8.38 2.98 -9.24
C LEU A 46 -7.12 3.07 -8.37
N ASP A 47 -6.40 4.20 -8.38
CA ASP A 47 -5.19 4.36 -7.57
C ASP A 47 -5.54 4.38 -6.07
N PRO A 48 -5.06 3.40 -5.27
CA PRO A 48 -5.44 3.30 -3.86
C PRO A 48 -4.98 4.49 -3.01
N GLN A 49 -3.90 5.18 -3.39
CA GLN A 49 -3.42 6.35 -2.66
C GLN A 49 -4.35 7.54 -2.90
N LEU A 50 -4.79 7.76 -4.14
CA LEU A 50 -5.76 8.82 -4.45
C LEU A 50 -7.14 8.55 -3.84
N ILE A 51 -7.60 7.29 -3.84
CA ILE A 51 -8.83 6.91 -3.14
C ILE A 51 -8.70 7.19 -1.63
N CYS A 52 -7.56 6.83 -1.02
CA CYS A 52 -7.27 7.11 0.39
C CYS A 52 -7.32 8.61 0.70
N TYR A 53 -6.67 9.44 -0.12
CA TYR A 53 -6.67 10.90 0.03
C TYR A 53 -8.10 11.46 -0.05
N SER A 54 -8.89 10.98 -1.00
CA SER A 54 -10.30 11.36 -1.16
C SER A 54 -11.17 10.91 0.02
N TRP A 55 -10.93 9.70 0.54
CA TRP A 55 -11.64 9.14 1.68
C TRP A 55 -11.37 9.91 2.98
N ILE A 56 -10.12 10.30 3.23
CA ILE A 56 -9.74 11.05 4.44
C ILE A 56 -10.17 12.52 4.39
N SER A 57 -10.10 13.16 3.22
CA SER A 57 -10.40 14.59 3.10
C SER A 57 -11.84 14.91 2.75
N GLY A 58 -12.58 13.97 2.14
CA GLY A 58 -13.90 14.20 1.58
C GLY A 58 -13.89 14.85 0.18
N ILE A 59 -12.73 15.24 -0.36
CA ILE A 59 -12.60 15.88 -1.67
C ILE A 59 -12.60 14.82 -2.78
N PRO A 60 -13.56 14.83 -3.73
CA PRO A 60 -13.64 13.79 -4.76
C PRO A 60 -12.66 14.03 -5.92
N GLU A 61 -12.31 15.28 -6.19
CA GLU A 61 -11.42 15.63 -7.29
C GLU A 61 -9.96 15.37 -6.90
N VAL A 62 -9.28 14.56 -7.70
CA VAL A 62 -7.90 14.15 -7.46
C VAL A 62 -7.05 14.37 -8.71
N ALA A 63 -5.77 14.62 -8.49
CA ALA A 63 -4.78 14.75 -9.53
C ALA A 63 -3.46 14.07 -9.14
N LEU A 64 -2.87 13.42 -10.12
CA LEU A 64 -1.50 12.92 -10.07
C LEU A 64 -0.64 13.84 -10.94
N VAL A 65 0.32 14.52 -10.32
CA VAL A 65 1.27 15.39 -11.03
C VAL A 65 2.62 14.69 -11.08
N VAL A 66 2.98 14.27 -12.28
CA VAL A 66 4.11 13.37 -12.51
C VAL A 66 5.24 14.10 -13.21
N PHE A 67 6.38 14.22 -12.55
CA PHE A 67 7.64 14.65 -13.15
C PHE A 67 8.34 13.46 -13.80
N VAL A 68 8.34 13.41 -15.13
CA VAL A 68 8.98 12.34 -15.91
C VAL A 68 10.43 12.73 -16.21
N ARG A 69 11.35 12.07 -15.52
CA ARG A 69 12.80 12.26 -15.60
C ARG A 69 13.37 11.52 -16.80
N LYS A 70 13.38 12.19 -17.95
CA LYS A 70 14.01 11.75 -19.20
C LYS A 70 14.83 12.89 -19.81
N HIS A 71 15.55 12.63 -20.91
CA HIS A 71 16.43 13.63 -21.55
C HIS A 71 15.75 14.97 -21.83
N ALA A 72 14.49 14.94 -22.26
CA ALA A 72 13.61 16.11 -22.30
C ALA A 72 12.54 15.95 -21.20
N PRO A 73 12.72 16.56 -20.01
CA PRO A 73 11.79 16.43 -18.91
C PRO A 73 10.39 16.89 -19.32
N GLU A 74 9.38 16.22 -18.79
CA GLU A 74 7.98 16.60 -18.99
C GLU A 74 7.20 16.42 -17.69
N ILE A 75 6.11 17.17 -17.58
CA ILE A 75 5.16 17.04 -16.48
C ILE A 75 3.87 16.47 -17.07
N GLN A 76 3.40 15.36 -16.50
CA GLN A 76 2.12 14.75 -16.86
C GLN A 76 1.11 15.04 -15.75
N TYR A 77 -0.03 15.62 -16.13
CA TYR A 77 -1.15 15.86 -15.24
C TYR A 77 -2.21 14.82 -15.54
N LEU A 78 -2.48 13.91 -14.60
CA LEU A 78 -3.55 12.95 -14.69
C LEU A 78 -4.61 13.32 -13.66
N ARG A 79 -5.88 13.28 -14.06
CA ARG A 79 -6.99 13.73 -13.23
C ARG A 79 -8.06 12.65 -13.18
N ALA A 80 -8.72 12.54 -12.04
CA ALA A 80 -9.84 11.64 -11.84
C ALA A 80 -10.80 12.23 -10.82
N THR A 81 -12.01 11.68 -10.79
CA THR A 81 -13.00 11.94 -9.76
C THR A 81 -13.25 10.64 -9.02
N ILE A 82 -13.03 10.63 -7.71
CA ILE A 82 -13.29 9.48 -6.86
C ILE A 82 -14.75 9.52 -6.41
N SER A 83 -15.47 8.43 -6.70
CA SER A 83 -16.89 8.34 -6.39
C SER A 83 -17.15 8.17 -4.89
N LYS A 84 -18.42 8.29 -4.47
CA LYS A 84 -18.80 8.00 -3.09
C LYS A 84 -18.68 6.49 -2.81
N GLU A 85 -19.08 5.68 -3.77
CA GLU A 85 -19.03 4.22 -3.73
C GLU A 85 -17.59 3.75 -3.54
N GLN A 86 -16.64 4.29 -4.32
CA GLN A 86 -15.22 3.95 -4.15
C GLN A 86 -14.69 4.28 -2.75
N ARG A 87 -15.15 5.39 -2.15
CA ARG A 87 -14.77 5.75 -0.77
C ARG A 87 -15.40 4.82 0.27
N GLN A 88 -16.60 4.31 0.02
CA GLN A 88 -17.25 3.33 0.90
C GLN A 88 -16.60 1.95 0.77
N GLU A 89 -16.24 1.53 -0.44
CA GLU A 89 -15.47 0.31 -0.68
C GLU A 89 -14.09 0.38 -0.01
N PHE A 90 -13.44 1.54 -0.06
CA PHE A 90 -12.16 1.75 0.62
C PHE A 90 -12.30 1.70 2.15
N GLU A 91 -13.40 2.23 2.71
CA GLU A 91 -13.70 2.12 4.14
C GLU A 91 -13.81 0.65 4.56
N LEU A 92 -14.61 -0.14 3.83
CA LEU A 92 -14.76 -1.58 4.08
C LEU A 92 -13.43 -2.32 3.93
N LEU A 93 -12.61 -1.96 2.93
CA LEU A 93 -11.28 -2.53 2.74
C LEU A 93 -10.39 -2.27 3.95
N VAL A 94 -10.37 -1.04 4.47
CA VAL A 94 -9.58 -0.67 5.64
C VAL A 94 -10.04 -1.46 6.87
N GLU A 95 -11.34 -1.50 7.15
CA GLU A 95 -11.89 -2.26 8.28
C GLU A 95 -11.53 -3.76 8.19
N THR A 96 -11.79 -4.38 7.04
CA THR A 96 -11.47 -5.80 6.81
C THR A 96 -9.97 -6.08 6.95
N THR A 97 -9.12 -5.18 6.46
CA THR A 97 -7.66 -5.33 6.54
C THR A 97 -7.19 -5.26 8.00
N ILE A 98 -7.81 -4.40 8.81
CA ILE A 98 -7.47 -4.27 10.23
C ILE A 98 -7.90 -5.52 10.98
N ASP A 99 -9.12 -6.02 10.76
CA ASP A 99 -9.60 -7.25 11.37
C ASP A 99 -8.66 -8.44 11.05
N GLN A 100 -8.18 -8.53 9.80
CA GLN A 100 -7.19 -9.53 9.39
C GLN A 100 -5.86 -9.38 10.14
N ILE A 101 -5.35 -8.16 10.27
CA ILE A 101 -4.10 -7.88 11.01
C ILE A 101 -4.25 -8.24 12.48
N GLU A 102 -5.36 -7.84 13.11
CA GLU A 102 -5.65 -8.13 14.53
C GLU A 102 -5.84 -9.64 14.78
N ALA A 103 -6.39 -10.36 13.82
CA ALA A 103 -6.50 -11.82 13.84
C ALA A 103 -5.21 -12.55 13.43
N ALA A 104 -4.11 -11.84 13.20
CA ALA A 104 -2.82 -12.38 12.73
C ALA A 104 -2.91 -13.18 11.41
N GLN A 105 -3.82 -12.80 10.52
CA GLN A 105 -4.04 -13.45 9.24
C GLN A 105 -3.14 -12.86 8.14
N PHE A 106 -1.88 -13.34 8.08
CA PHE A 106 -0.88 -12.89 7.11
C PHE A 106 -0.71 -13.89 5.96
N ALA A 107 -1.74 -14.04 5.13
CA ALA A 107 -1.67 -14.96 4.00
C ALA A 107 -0.73 -14.43 2.89
N SER A 108 0.20 -15.30 2.45
CA SER A 108 1.16 -15.00 1.38
C SER A 108 0.49 -14.96 0.00
N HIS A 109 -0.18 -13.85 -0.30
CA HIS A 109 -0.76 -13.60 -1.63
C HIS A 109 0.10 -12.61 -2.41
N SER A 110 0.33 -12.88 -3.70
CA SER A 110 0.98 -11.89 -4.56
C SER A 110 0.05 -10.69 -4.71
N GLY A 111 0.43 -9.56 -4.11
CA GLY A 111 -0.24 -8.30 -4.38
C GLY A 111 -0.13 -7.97 -5.87
N ILE A 112 -1.25 -7.98 -6.57
CA ILE A 112 -1.33 -7.43 -7.93
C ILE A 112 -1.33 -5.91 -7.78
N ARG A 113 -0.15 -5.27 -7.82
CA ARG A 113 -0.08 -3.82 -8.02
C ARG A 113 -0.15 -3.57 -9.51
N PHE A 114 -1.36 -3.45 -10.05
CA PHE A 114 -1.54 -3.17 -11.48
C PHE A 114 -0.61 -2.00 -11.91
N PRO A 115 0.21 -2.14 -12.98
CA PRO A 115 0.34 -3.27 -13.91
C PRO A 115 1.49 -4.26 -13.62
N GLN A 116 2.19 -4.19 -12.48
CA GLN A 116 3.39 -4.99 -12.19
C GLN A 116 3.19 -6.04 -11.07
N ASN A 117 3.83 -7.20 -11.23
CA ASN A 117 3.89 -8.20 -10.17
C ASN A 117 4.79 -7.69 -9.02
N GLY A 118 4.16 -7.32 -7.89
CA GLY A 118 4.87 -6.80 -6.72
C GLY A 118 5.86 -7.78 -6.09
N CYS A 119 5.78 -9.07 -6.43
CA CYS A 119 6.73 -10.07 -5.94
C CYS A 119 8.16 -9.84 -6.43
N VAL A 120 8.35 -9.30 -7.65
CA VAL A 120 9.69 -9.18 -8.27
C VAL A 120 10.61 -8.24 -7.49
N SER A 121 10.05 -7.25 -6.80
CA SER A 121 10.79 -6.31 -5.95
C SER A 121 10.57 -6.53 -4.46
N CYS A 122 9.85 -7.59 -4.06
CA CYS A 122 9.53 -7.84 -2.66
C CYS A 122 10.75 -8.43 -1.92
N PRO A 123 11.25 -7.78 -0.84
CA PRO A 123 12.35 -8.33 -0.03
C PRO A 123 12.01 -9.68 0.59
N HIS A 124 10.72 -9.95 0.87
CA HIS A 124 10.25 -11.18 1.51
C HIS A 124 9.92 -12.30 0.52
N LEU A 125 10.24 -12.15 -0.79
CA LEU A 125 9.95 -13.17 -1.80
C LEU A 125 10.53 -14.54 -1.44
N GLY A 126 11.73 -14.56 -0.85
CA GLY A 126 12.37 -15.80 -0.37
C GLY A 126 11.51 -16.55 0.66
N LEU A 127 10.88 -15.84 1.59
CA LEU A 127 9.98 -16.43 2.58
C LEU A 127 8.72 -17.00 1.92
N CYS A 128 8.10 -16.26 0.99
CA CYS A 128 6.89 -16.72 0.30
C CYS A 128 7.12 -17.98 -0.55
N LEU A 129 8.31 -18.15 -1.12
CA LEU A 129 8.67 -19.29 -1.97
C LEU A 129 9.40 -20.40 -1.21
N ASN A 130 9.61 -20.26 0.10
CA ASN A 130 10.47 -21.13 0.89
C ASN A 130 11.87 -21.33 0.26
N ASN A 131 12.49 -20.23 -0.19
CA ASN A 131 13.77 -20.22 -0.89
C ASN A 131 14.85 -19.54 -0.04
N GLN A 132 15.60 -20.35 0.70
CA GLN A 132 16.63 -19.90 1.63
C GLN A 132 17.72 -19.01 0.98
N PRO A 133 18.27 -19.33 -0.20
CA PRO A 133 19.21 -18.43 -0.87
C PRO A 133 18.70 -17.00 -1.07
N LEU A 134 17.41 -16.83 -1.41
CA LEU A 134 16.79 -15.51 -1.54
C LEU A 134 16.59 -14.82 -0.20
N VAL A 135 16.32 -15.58 0.87
CA VAL A 135 16.23 -15.07 2.24
C VAL A 135 17.58 -14.52 2.69
N ASP A 136 18.63 -15.33 2.59
CA ASP A 136 19.98 -14.97 3.03
C ASP A 136 20.54 -13.77 2.27
N THR A 137 20.16 -13.61 1.00
CA THR A 137 20.61 -12.52 0.14
C THR A 137 19.89 -11.19 0.45
N ASN A 138 18.58 -11.22 0.73
CA ASN A 138 17.75 -10.01 0.77
C ASN A 138 17.32 -9.57 2.17
N LEU A 139 17.27 -10.48 3.15
CA LEU A 139 16.86 -10.16 4.52
C LEU A 139 18.10 -10.07 5.41
N VAL A 140 18.32 -8.88 5.98
CA VAL A 140 19.41 -8.63 6.91
C VAL A 140 18.84 -8.47 8.31
N ARG A 141 19.22 -9.33 9.25
CA ARG A 141 18.97 -9.09 10.67
C ARG A 141 19.84 -7.93 11.12
N LYS A 142 19.21 -6.85 11.59
CA LYS A 142 19.93 -5.68 12.09
C LYS A 142 20.45 -5.97 13.49
N ALA A 143 21.76 -5.84 13.71
CA ALA A 143 22.36 -5.99 15.04
C ALA A 143 21.70 -5.00 16.03
N GLY A 144 21.23 -5.51 17.17
CA GLY A 144 20.43 -4.76 18.15
C GLY A 144 18.91 -4.95 18.02
N ALA A 145 18.42 -5.67 17.02
CA ALA A 145 17.08 -6.26 17.06
C ALA A 145 17.00 -7.48 18.01
N SER A 146 18.11 -7.82 18.67
CA SER A 146 18.26 -8.93 19.60
C SER A 146 17.38 -8.85 20.85
N ASP A 147 16.86 -7.67 21.17
CA ASP A 147 15.83 -7.52 22.22
C ASP A 147 14.49 -8.18 21.83
N LEU A 148 14.37 -8.63 20.58
CA LEU A 148 13.27 -9.43 20.05
C LEU A 148 13.68 -10.88 19.74
N ASP A 149 14.87 -11.33 20.14
CA ASP A 149 15.30 -12.72 19.93
C ASP A 149 14.35 -13.72 20.64
N TRP A 150 13.61 -13.27 21.67
CA TRP A 150 12.54 -14.05 22.30
C TRP A 150 11.38 -14.38 21.35
N LEU A 151 11.17 -13.62 20.25
CA LEU A 151 10.18 -13.96 19.24
C LEU A 151 10.60 -15.19 18.42
N ASP A 152 11.90 -15.45 18.28
CA ASP A 152 12.38 -16.68 17.65
C ASP A 152 12.06 -17.90 18.53
N GLU A 153 12.06 -17.74 19.87
CA GLU A 153 11.68 -18.80 20.83
C GLU A 153 10.17 -19.12 20.82
N LEU A 154 9.31 -18.22 20.30
CA LEU A 154 7.88 -18.50 20.13
C LEU A 154 7.57 -19.41 18.93
N GLY A 155 8.46 -19.49 17.95
CA GLY A 155 8.32 -20.38 16.79
C GLY A 155 8.59 -21.85 17.11
N ASP A 156 9.33 -22.12 18.18
CA ASP A 156 9.71 -23.46 18.66
C ASP A 156 8.74 -24.03 19.71
N LEU A 157 7.67 -23.30 20.05
CA LEU A 157 6.58 -23.84 20.87
C LEU A 157 5.63 -24.64 19.98
N ASP A 158 6.07 -25.84 19.59
CA ASP A 158 5.24 -26.92 19.09
C ASP A 158 4.17 -27.28 20.14
N TRP A 159 3.05 -26.56 20.13
CA TRP A 159 1.84 -26.92 20.88
C TRP A 159 1.04 -28.05 20.20
N LEU A 160 1.69 -28.92 19.43
CA LEU A 160 1.02 -30.01 18.69
C LEU A 160 1.53 -31.43 18.98
N ASP A 161 2.31 -31.65 20.05
CA ASP A 161 2.70 -33.02 20.46
C ASP A 161 2.14 -33.49 21.83
N GLU A 162 1.36 -32.69 22.57
CA GLU A 162 0.76 -33.11 23.87
C GLU A 162 -0.74 -33.46 23.83
N LEU A 163 -1.27 -33.94 22.70
CA LEU A 163 -2.63 -34.53 22.63
C LEU A 163 -2.67 -35.92 21.99
N VAL A 164 -1.60 -36.70 22.15
CA VAL A 164 -1.65 -38.15 21.95
C VAL A 164 -1.10 -38.85 23.19
N ASP A 165 -1.97 -38.98 24.20
CA ASP A 165 -2.02 -40.13 25.12
C ASP A 165 -3.47 -40.36 25.55
#